data_AF-A0A1F7TIR5-F1
#
_entry.id   AF-A0A1F7TIR5-F1
#
_cell.length_a   1.000
_cell.length_b   1.000
_cell.length_c   1.000
_cell.angle_alpha   90.00
_cell.angle_beta   90.00
_cell.angle_gamma   90.00
#
_symmetry.space_group_name_H-M   'P 1'
#
loop_
_entity.id
_entity.type
_entity.pdbx_description
1 polymer ?
#
loop_
_entity_poly.entity_id
_entity_poly.type
_entity_poly.pdbx_seq_one_letter_code
_entity_poly.pdbx_strand_id
1 'polypeptide(L)'
;MSGALLFAALAAGCAGLEALEAGAPIRAVALPPLLDRPAELTVLHGPTPLDGYSDTISAVLVNFEGQRLELRTGDLRHAPPYRGTMREFLRKAIKPASFRLFEIRGREGRTLGYLLAREFGLDGIFLDADGALIANSMPVKAP
;
A
#
# COMPACT_ATOMS: atom_id res chain seq x y z
N MET A 1 -11.65 -1.11 29.44
CA MET A 1 -12.02 -2.04 28.34
C MET A 1 -12.01 -1.26 27.03
N SER A 2 -11.72 -1.90 25.90
CA SER A 2 -11.70 -1.32 24.53
C SER A 2 -10.36 -0.81 23.98
N GLY A 3 -9.31 -1.64 24.02
CA GLY A 3 -8.19 -1.57 23.06
C GLY A 3 -8.24 -2.68 21.99
N ALA A 4 -9.01 -3.73 22.24
CA ALA A 4 -9.05 -4.95 21.42
C ALA A 4 -10.05 -4.90 20.25
N LEU A 5 -10.97 -3.94 20.23
CA LEU A 5 -12.03 -3.85 19.23
C LEU A 5 -11.59 -3.17 17.90
N LEU A 6 -10.40 -2.57 17.84
CA LEU A 6 -9.91 -1.91 16.63
C LEU A 6 -9.25 -2.89 15.62
N PHE A 7 -9.01 -4.15 16.01
CA PHE A 7 -8.21 -5.09 15.22
C PHE A 7 -9.00 -6.21 14.54
N ALA A 8 -10.31 -6.30 14.77
CA ALA A 8 -11.13 -7.44 14.34
C ALA A 8 -11.91 -7.25 13.03
N ALA A 9 -11.76 -6.11 12.34
CA ALA A 9 -12.56 -5.78 11.15
C ALA A 9 -11.73 -5.64 9.85
N LEU A 10 -10.74 -6.51 9.64
CA LEU A 10 -9.96 -6.54 8.39
C LEU A 10 -10.02 -7.91 7.70
N ALA A 11 -11.22 -8.48 7.64
CA ALA A 11 -11.48 -9.72 6.93
C ALA A 11 -12.92 -9.73 6.40
N ALA A 12 -13.26 -8.80 5.50
CA ALA A 12 -14.46 -8.95 4.67
C ALA A 12 -14.33 -8.15 3.37
N GLY A 13 -14.55 -8.85 2.26
CA GLY A 13 -14.93 -8.32 0.96
C GLY A 13 -13.78 -7.84 0.08
N CYS A 14 -13.39 -8.62 -0.93
CA CYS A 14 -12.69 -8.12 -2.11
C CYS A 14 -12.76 -9.10 -3.29
N ALA A 15 -13.89 -9.17 -3.98
CA ALA A 15 -13.96 -9.83 -5.30
C ALA A 15 -13.07 -9.15 -6.37
N GLY A 16 -12.54 -7.95 -6.10
CA GLY A 16 -11.60 -7.22 -6.97
C GLY A 16 -10.11 -7.51 -6.70
N LEU A 17 -9.77 -8.22 -5.63
CA LEU A 17 -8.39 -8.52 -5.23
C LEU A 17 -8.13 -10.03 -5.03
N GLU A 18 -9.11 -10.88 -5.35
CA GLU A 18 -9.06 -12.34 -5.23
C GLU A 18 -8.13 -13.01 -6.27
N ALA A 19 -7.69 -12.29 -7.31
CA ALA A 19 -6.74 -12.81 -8.30
C ALA A 19 -5.29 -12.92 -7.81
N LEU A 20 -4.98 -12.43 -6.60
CA LEU A 20 -3.60 -12.31 -6.07
C LEU A 20 -3.22 -13.41 -5.06
N GLU A 21 -4.13 -14.30 -4.65
CA GLU A 21 -3.85 -15.21 -3.52
C GLU A 21 -3.21 -16.56 -3.91
N ALA A 22 -3.33 -17.02 -5.15
CA ALA A 22 -2.76 -18.31 -5.57
C ALA A 22 -1.32 -18.14 -6.12
N GLY A 23 -0.34 -18.00 -5.22
CA GLY A 23 1.09 -18.02 -5.57
C GLY A 23 1.64 -16.70 -6.14
N ALA A 24 0.90 -15.60 -6.03
CA ALA A 24 1.34 -14.31 -6.55
C ALA A 24 2.43 -13.67 -5.65
N PRO A 25 3.33 -12.86 -6.23
CA PRO A 25 4.41 -12.19 -5.50
C PRO A 25 3.93 -11.13 -4.49
N ILE A 26 2.63 -10.95 -4.31
CA ILE A 26 2.03 -9.89 -3.48
C ILE A 26 1.12 -10.59 -2.46
N ARG A 27 1.34 -10.32 -1.17
CA ARG A 27 0.60 -10.98 -0.08
C ARG A 27 0.12 -9.95 0.93
N ALA A 28 -1.15 -10.01 1.33
CA ALA A 28 -1.64 -9.19 2.43
C ALA A 28 -0.98 -9.62 3.75
N VAL A 29 -0.51 -8.67 4.54
CA VAL A 29 0.15 -8.91 5.84
C VAL A 29 -0.42 -8.00 6.92
N ALA A 30 -0.29 -8.44 8.17
CA ALA A 30 -0.72 -7.64 9.30
C ALA A 30 0.14 -6.37 9.41
N LEU A 31 -0.52 -5.22 9.60
CA LEU A 31 0.11 -3.92 9.77
C LEU A 31 0.96 -3.79 11.08
N PRO A 32 0.51 -4.28 12.26
CA PRO A 32 1.16 -3.99 13.55
C PRO A 32 2.66 -4.33 13.67
N PRO A 33 3.18 -5.46 13.15
CA PRO A 33 4.58 -5.87 13.34
C PRO A 33 5.61 -4.90 12.76
N LEU A 34 5.21 -4.03 11.83
CA LEU A 34 6.10 -3.20 11.03
C LEU A 34 5.92 -1.69 11.28
N LEU A 35 4.96 -1.31 12.13
CA LEU A 35 4.55 0.10 12.31
C LEU A 35 5.66 1.02 12.82
N ASP A 36 6.53 0.52 13.69
CA ASP A 36 7.55 1.29 14.41
C ASP A 36 8.96 1.15 13.83
N ARG A 37 9.11 0.34 12.80
CA ARG A 37 10.41 0.15 12.14
C ARG A 37 10.71 1.35 11.24
N PRO A 38 11.94 1.92 11.28
CA PRO A 38 12.34 2.94 10.32
C PRO A 38 12.31 2.42 8.90
N ALA A 39 11.70 3.18 7.99
CA ALA A 39 11.60 2.86 6.58
C ALA A 39 11.77 4.11 5.72
N GLU A 40 12.12 3.89 4.46
CA GLU A 40 11.91 4.88 3.41
C GLU A 40 10.47 4.76 2.90
N LEU A 41 9.76 5.88 2.92
CA LEU A 41 8.35 5.98 2.58
C LEU A 41 8.19 6.87 1.35
N THR A 42 7.53 6.36 0.32
CA THR A 42 7.17 7.12 -0.89
C THR A 42 5.65 7.15 -1.02
N VAL A 43 5.05 8.34 -0.86
CA VAL A 43 3.60 8.51 -0.89
C VAL A 43 3.12 8.67 -2.33
N LEU A 44 2.11 7.87 -2.69
CA LEU A 44 1.51 7.83 -4.03
C LEU A 44 0.15 8.52 -3.99
N HIS A 45 -0.01 9.47 -4.89
CA HIS A 45 -1.17 10.32 -5.00
C HIS A 45 -1.92 10.03 -6.30
N GLY A 46 -3.21 9.71 -6.17
CA GLY A 46 -4.16 9.72 -7.26
C GLY A 46 -4.40 11.14 -7.80
N PRO A 47 -4.99 11.26 -9.00
CA PRO A 47 -5.29 12.55 -9.61
C PRO A 47 -6.38 13.33 -8.85
N THR A 48 -7.28 12.61 -8.17
CA THR A 48 -8.39 13.17 -7.39
C THR A 48 -8.49 12.49 -6.04
N PRO A 49 -9.18 13.10 -5.06
CA PRO A 49 -9.51 12.43 -3.82
C PRO A 49 -10.30 11.14 -4.09
N LEU A 50 -10.05 10.13 -3.28
CA LEU A 50 -10.80 8.87 -3.35
C LEU A 50 -12.16 9.03 -2.68
N ASP A 51 -13.16 8.31 -3.17
CA ASP A 51 -14.50 8.38 -2.60
C ASP A 51 -14.49 8.10 -1.09
N GLY A 52 -15.16 8.95 -0.31
CA GLY A 52 -15.14 8.93 1.15
C GLY A 52 -13.88 9.52 1.83
N TYR A 53 -12.93 10.09 1.08
CA TYR A 53 -11.70 10.69 1.62
C TYR A 53 -11.47 12.12 1.10
N SER A 54 -10.88 12.96 1.95
CA SER A 54 -10.54 14.36 1.61
C SER A 54 -9.15 14.53 1.00
N ASP A 55 -8.37 13.45 0.91
CA ASP A 55 -7.00 13.46 0.40
C ASP A 55 -6.88 12.57 -0.84
N THR A 56 -5.79 12.78 -1.59
CA THR A 56 -5.48 12.05 -2.81
C THR A 56 -4.58 10.84 -2.58
N ILE A 57 -4.32 10.43 -1.34
CA ILE A 57 -3.33 9.38 -1.06
C ILE A 57 -3.93 8.02 -1.42
N SER A 58 -3.39 7.42 -2.48
CA SER A 58 -3.79 6.09 -2.95
C SER A 58 -3.02 4.98 -2.24
N ALA A 59 -1.71 5.17 -2.05
CA ALA A 59 -0.85 4.19 -1.42
C ALA A 59 0.46 4.81 -0.90
N VAL A 60 1.23 4.02 -0.17
CA VAL A 60 2.59 4.36 0.28
C VAL A 60 3.48 3.15 0.03
N LEU A 61 4.54 3.34 -0.75
CA LEU A 61 5.61 2.37 -0.87
C LEU A 61 6.50 2.45 0.37
N VAL A 62 6.83 1.30 0.95
CA VAL A 62 7.58 1.18 2.20
C VAL A 62 8.77 0.24 1.99
N ASN A 63 9.98 0.79 2.03
CA ASN A 63 11.23 0.04 1.94
C ASN A 63 11.96 0.09 3.29
N PHE A 64 12.10 -1.06 3.95
CA PHE A 64 12.95 -1.17 5.15
C PHE A 64 14.44 -1.27 4.77
N GLU A 65 15.31 -1.24 5.77
CA GLU A 65 16.75 -1.43 5.54
C GLU A 65 17.05 -2.73 4.79
N GLY A 66 17.87 -2.63 3.75
CA GLY A 66 18.21 -3.76 2.86
C GLY A 66 17.10 -4.16 1.88
N GLN A 67 16.00 -3.43 1.82
CA GLN A 67 14.91 -3.62 0.85
C GLN A 67 14.96 -2.53 -0.21
N ARG A 68 14.55 -2.89 -1.43
CA ARG A 68 14.50 -1.97 -2.56
C ARG A 68 13.44 -2.48 -3.54
N LEU A 69 12.20 -2.09 -3.27
CA LEU A 69 11.15 -2.19 -4.25
C LEU A 69 11.16 -0.91 -5.08
N GLU A 70 11.42 -1.06 -6.37
CA GLU A 70 11.33 0.06 -7.30
C GLU A 70 9.87 0.25 -7.71
N LEU A 71 9.49 1.51 -7.93
CA LEU A 71 8.14 1.86 -8.33
C LEU A 71 8.17 2.46 -9.73
N ARG A 72 7.31 1.95 -10.60
CA ARG A 72 7.01 2.50 -11.92
C ARG A 72 5.53 2.86 -11.92
N THR A 73 5.21 4.15 -11.83
CA THR A 73 3.84 4.63 -11.92
C THR A 73 3.51 5.09 -13.33
N GLY A 74 2.26 4.84 -13.76
CA GLY A 74 1.73 5.45 -14.97
C GLY A 74 1.25 6.87 -14.70
N ASP A 75 0.16 6.97 -13.94
CA ASP A 75 -0.58 8.21 -13.69
C ASP A 75 -0.48 8.73 -12.23
N LEU A 76 -0.06 7.86 -11.31
CA LEU A 76 0.16 8.23 -9.92
C LEU A 76 1.35 9.18 -9.78
N ARG A 77 1.12 10.32 -9.15
CA ARG A 77 2.18 11.23 -8.74
C ARG A 77 2.78 10.73 -7.44
N HIS A 78 4.08 10.90 -7.24
CA HIS A 78 4.72 10.51 -5.99
C HIS A 78 5.53 11.66 -5.39
N ALA A 79 5.43 11.82 -4.08
CA ALA A 79 6.29 12.74 -3.35
C ALA A 79 7.73 12.18 -3.31
N PRO A 80 8.76 13.04 -3.12
CA PRO A 80 10.11 12.56 -2.83
C PRO A 80 10.10 11.59 -1.64
N PRO A 81 10.89 10.50 -1.69
CA PRO A 81 10.99 9.57 -0.57
C PRO A 81 11.47 10.29 0.70
N TYR A 82 10.91 9.93 1.85
CA TYR A 82 11.39 10.42 3.15
C TYR A 82 11.55 9.27 4.14
N ARG A 83 12.43 9.46 5.12
CA ARG A 83 12.64 8.47 6.20
C ARG A 83 11.72 8.73 7.38
N GLY A 84 11.08 7.68 7.87
CA GLY A 84 10.22 7.72 9.05
C GLY A 84 9.60 6.37 9.36
N THR A 85 8.57 6.37 10.18
CA THR A 85 7.80 5.15 10.50
C THR A 85 6.40 5.21 9.91
N MET A 86 5.81 4.04 9.62
CA MET A 86 4.41 3.97 9.20
C MET A 86 3.48 4.52 10.28
N ARG A 87 3.81 4.34 11.56
CA ARG A 87 3.03 4.91 12.67
C ARG A 87 2.97 6.43 12.61
N GLU A 88 4.10 7.10 12.39
CA GLU A 88 4.14 8.56 12.26
C GLU A 88 3.36 9.04 11.05
N PHE A 89 3.48 8.35 9.91
CA PHE A 89 2.70 8.63 8.72
C PHE A 89 1.19 8.52 9.00
N LEU A 90 0.75 7.39 9.53
CA LEU A 90 -0.66 7.12 9.81
C LEU A 90 -1.26 8.10 10.84
N ARG A 91 -0.49 8.53 11.84
CA ARG A 91 -0.95 9.53 12.81
C ARG A 91 -1.19 10.91 12.18
N LYS A 92 -0.36 11.30 11.22
CA LYS A 92 -0.39 12.64 10.61
C LYS A 92 -1.36 12.71 9.44
N ALA A 93 -1.42 11.64 8.66
CA ALA A 93 -1.97 11.73 7.32
C ALA A 93 -3.45 11.29 7.26
N ILE A 94 -3.88 10.22 7.94
CA ILE A 94 -5.11 9.50 7.54
C ILE A 94 -5.73 8.64 8.67
N LYS A 95 -7.05 8.35 8.59
CA LYS A 95 -7.70 7.24 9.31
C LYS A 95 -7.08 5.87 8.95
N PRO A 96 -6.38 5.17 9.86
CA PRO A 96 -5.63 3.95 9.53
C PRO A 96 -6.48 2.77 9.01
N ALA A 97 -7.76 2.72 9.35
CA ALA A 97 -8.67 1.64 8.98
C ALA A 97 -8.91 1.52 7.46
N SER A 98 -8.52 2.52 6.67
CA SER A 98 -8.65 2.49 5.21
C SER A 98 -7.47 1.87 4.47
N PHE A 99 -6.41 1.50 5.19
CA PHE A 99 -5.21 0.93 4.59
C PHE A 99 -5.06 -0.56 4.87
N ARG A 100 -4.57 -1.26 3.85
CA ARG A 100 -4.09 -2.63 3.93
C ARG A 100 -2.62 -2.66 3.56
N LEU A 101 -1.84 -3.49 4.26
CA LEU A 101 -0.42 -3.66 4.00
C LEU A 101 -0.20 -4.91 3.16
N PHE A 102 0.59 -4.77 2.11
CA PHE A 102 0.96 -5.83 1.19
C PHE A 102 2.47 -6.03 1.23
N GLU A 103 2.92 -7.25 1.49
CA GLU A 103 4.29 -7.69 1.28
C GLU A 103 4.50 -8.03 -0.19
N ILE A 104 5.58 -7.53 -0.78
CA ILE A 104 5.90 -7.74 -2.18
C ILE A 104 7.23 -8.49 -2.25
N ARG A 105 7.20 -9.66 -2.89
CA ARG A 105 8.31 -10.60 -2.97
C ARG A 105 8.80 -10.75 -4.40
N GLY A 106 10.11 -10.92 -4.55
CA GLY A 106 10.74 -11.28 -5.81
C GLY A 106 10.50 -12.75 -6.15
N ARG A 107 10.92 -13.15 -7.36
CA ARG A 107 10.82 -14.55 -7.83
C ARG A 107 11.63 -15.52 -6.98
N GLU A 108 12.69 -15.02 -6.36
CA GLU A 108 13.55 -15.72 -5.40
C GLU A 108 12.92 -15.88 -4.00
N GLY A 109 11.71 -15.35 -3.78
CA GLY A 109 10.97 -15.46 -2.52
C GLY A 109 11.40 -14.48 -1.43
N ARG A 110 12.41 -13.63 -1.69
CA ARG A 110 12.82 -12.53 -0.81
C ARG A 110 11.82 -11.37 -0.88
N THR A 111 11.58 -10.72 0.25
CA THR A 111 10.81 -9.47 0.31
C THR A 111 11.60 -8.33 -0.33
N LEU A 112 11.03 -7.75 -1.39
CA LEU A 112 11.58 -6.58 -2.08
C LEU A 112 11.18 -5.29 -1.37
N GLY A 113 9.98 -5.25 -0.79
CA GLY A 113 9.43 -4.13 -0.04
C GLY A 113 7.97 -4.36 0.33
N TYR A 114 7.31 -3.31 0.79
CA TYR A 114 5.89 -3.35 1.15
C TYR A 114 5.13 -2.21 0.49
N LEU A 115 3.83 -2.40 0.31
CA LEU A 115 2.90 -1.38 -0.16
C LEU A 115 1.74 -1.25 0.83
N LEU A 116 1.58 -0.07 1.39
CA LEU A 116 0.45 0.30 2.22
C LEU A 116 -0.58 0.98 1.31
N ALA A 117 -1.61 0.25 0.86
CA ALA A 117 -2.57 0.73 -0.13
C ALA A 117 -3.98 0.86 0.43
N ARG A 118 -4.75 1.81 -0.10
CA ARG A 118 -6.19 1.90 0.16
C ARG A 118 -6.96 0.94 -0.74
N GLU A 119 -8.05 0.40 -0.20
CA GLU A 119 -8.92 -0.57 -0.87
C GLU A 119 -9.45 -0.08 -2.22
N PHE A 120 -9.71 1.22 -2.36
CA PHE A 120 -10.24 1.83 -3.59
C PHE A 120 -9.22 2.76 -4.29
N GLY A 121 -7.95 2.72 -3.86
CA GLY A 121 -6.94 3.67 -4.32
C GLY A 121 -6.26 3.33 -5.65
N LEU A 122 -6.30 2.06 -6.05
CA LEU A 122 -5.48 1.51 -7.12
C LEU A 122 -6.28 0.58 -8.03
N ASP A 123 -6.06 0.64 -9.35
CA ASP A 123 -6.69 -0.23 -10.37
C ASP A 123 -5.96 -1.58 -10.54
N GLY A 124 -5.37 -2.07 -9.45
CA GLY A 124 -4.49 -3.23 -9.45
C GLY A 124 -3.02 -2.89 -9.18
N ILE A 125 -2.29 -3.92 -8.79
CA ILE A 125 -0.88 -3.87 -8.40
C ILE A 125 -0.22 -5.12 -8.99
N PHE A 126 0.86 -4.96 -9.74
CA PHE A 126 1.60 -6.09 -10.31
C PHE A 126 3.10 -5.80 -10.37
N LEU A 127 3.90 -6.85 -10.51
CA LEU A 127 5.32 -6.73 -10.78
C LEU A 127 5.58 -6.89 -12.28
N ASP A 128 6.46 -6.06 -12.82
CA ASP A 128 6.97 -6.28 -14.17
C ASP A 128 8.06 -7.36 -14.21
N ALA A 129 8.65 -7.57 -15.39
CA ALA A 129 9.70 -8.57 -15.59
C ALA A 129 10.98 -8.29 -14.79
N ASP A 130 11.23 -7.03 -14.43
CA ASP A 130 12.41 -6.59 -13.66
C ASP A 130 12.14 -6.64 -12.15
N GLY A 131 10.90 -6.92 -11.73
CA GLY A 131 10.49 -6.92 -10.33
C GLY A 131 10.17 -5.53 -9.80
N ALA A 132 9.97 -4.53 -10.67
CA ALA A 132 9.47 -3.23 -10.26
C ALA A 132 7.95 -3.29 -10.06
N LEU A 133 7.47 -2.59 -9.03
CA LEU A 133 6.06 -2.44 -8.76
C LEU A 133 5.43 -1.49 -9.76
N ILE A 134 4.42 -1.98 -10.47
CA ILE A 134 3.52 -1.15 -11.27
C ILE A 134 2.23 -0.96 -10.48
N ALA A 135 1.89 0.31 -10.24
CA ALA A 135 0.67 0.74 -9.58
C ALA A 135 0.03 1.85 -10.40
N ASN A 136 -1.26 1.72 -10.67
CA ASN A 136 -2.08 2.71 -11.39
C ASN A 136 -3.24 3.15 -10.51
N SER A 137 -3.69 4.40 -10.66
CA SER A 137 -4.87 4.86 -9.93
C SER A 137 -6.14 4.25 -10.51
N MET A 138 -7.17 4.04 -9.69
CA MET A 138 -8.50 3.66 -10.21
C MET A 138 -9.00 4.73 -11.18
N PRO A 139 -9.56 4.34 -12.34
CA PRO A 139 -10.13 5.31 -13.27
C PRO A 139 -11.24 6.10 -12.57
N VAL A 140 -11.10 7.42 -12.57
CA VAL A 140 -12.13 8.31 -12.05
C VAL A 140 -13.36 8.15 -12.95
N LYS A 141 -14.47 7.63 -12.43
CA LYS A 141 -15.75 7.70 -13.14
C LYS A 141 -16.04 9.17 -13.39
N ALA A 142 -16.05 9.57 -14.67
CA ALA A 142 -16.54 10.88 -15.04
C ALA A 142 -18.00 11.01 -14.58
N PRO A 143 -18.41 12.18 -14.05
CA PRO A 143 -19.78 12.42 -13.61
C PRO A 143 -20.80 12.28 -14.74
#